data_AF-A0A429S653-F1
#
_entry.id   AF-A0A429S653-F1
#
_cell.length_a   1.000
_cell.length_b   1.000
_cell.length_c   1.000
_cell.angle_alpha   90.00
_cell.angle_beta   90.00
_cell.angle_gamma   90.00
#
_symmetry.space_group_name_H-M   'P 1'
#
loop_
_entity.id
_entity.type
_entity.pdbx_description
1 polymer ?
#
loop_
_entity_poly.entity_id
_entity_poly.type
_entity_poly.pdbx_seq_one_letter_code
_entity_poly.pdbx_strand_id
1 'polypeptide(L)'
;MTTHCLTHRFAGDGIHLARRVTQEVRRTGKHFLPRPLLERLSAFRACPSTSAGPFVRAFLECVLDKHDGAYGNRTYLALPVLELVLEGAGGAPDPDRLATLLIADVARFEITTAVESGGRSDRDPPGPAVLGKRLRHALRFAAPDLADAVGPGDRAAGRGGACPSGAQWSGIADALPGPPATESGRWFDVTVQPVYVLHDEYFFIRVLQTHEMLFTAIAGEVRSAVGALRDGRPAAAAEHVDRAAGLFGRASALFRLVATMRPGHFSSFRRFTQGASAIQSEQYKRFEVLCGTPPAARLASAAFADVPAVRAEAEDPGRDTLTRAYLDLRRSGGIDSREWGLLHGAVGRLEDRHQRWKATHRSIAARMLGGASGSGHTDGVPYLEGCLRNRLFWQLDRAAA
;
A
#
# COMPACT_ATOMS: atom_id res chain seq x y z
N MET A 1 -34.00 -4.78 27.50
CA MET A 1 -32.95 -5.81 27.66
C MET A 1 -31.67 -5.10 28.06
N THR A 2 -31.23 -5.35 29.29
CA THR A 2 -30.19 -4.60 30.01
C THR A 2 -28.78 -4.90 29.49
N THR A 3 -27.90 -3.90 29.63
CA THR A 3 -26.46 -3.83 29.25
C THR A 3 -25.65 -5.07 29.67
N HIS A 4 -26.12 -5.84 30.65
CA HIS A 4 -25.50 -7.05 31.17
C HIS A 4 -25.61 -8.30 30.26
N CYS A 5 -26.56 -8.32 29.31
CA CYS A 5 -26.71 -9.45 28.38
C CYS A 5 -25.73 -9.43 27.20
N LEU A 6 -25.04 -8.32 26.95
CA LEU A 6 -24.05 -8.21 25.86
C LEU A 6 -22.66 -8.67 26.31
N THR A 7 -22.33 -8.57 27.60
CA THR A 7 -21.06 -9.05 28.16
C THR A 7 -20.86 -10.55 27.99
N HIS A 8 -21.91 -11.37 28.01
CA HIS A 8 -21.78 -12.82 27.81
C HIS A 8 -21.95 -13.31 26.37
N ARG A 9 -22.55 -12.52 25.46
CA ARG A 9 -22.64 -12.86 24.03
C ARG A 9 -21.43 -12.39 23.21
N PHE A 10 -20.61 -11.51 23.75
CA PHE A 10 -19.37 -11.01 23.15
C PHE A 10 -18.12 -11.26 24.00
N ALA A 11 -18.20 -12.13 25.02
CA ALA A 11 -17.03 -12.72 25.69
C ALA A 11 -16.23 -13.70 24.79
N GLY A 12 -16.28 -13.50 23.47
CA GLY A 12 -15.63 -14.29 22.45
C GLY A 12 -14.78 -13.39 21.56
N ASP A 13 -13.47 -13.65 21.60
CA ASP A 13 -12.39 -13.28 20.68
C ASP A 13 -12.70 -12.11 19.72
N GLY A 14 -12.10 -10.94 19.94
CA GLY A 14 -12.33 -9.72 19.16
C GLY A 14 -12.23 -9.88 17.64
N ILE A 15 -11.51 -10.91 17.16
CA ILE A 15 -11.49 -11.27 15.74
C ILE A 15 -12.84 -11.78 15.22
N HIS A 16 -13.66 -12.44 16.04
CA HIS A 16 -14.99 -12.89 15.66
C HIS A 16 -15.90 -11.70 15.33
N LEU A 17 -15.89 -10.67 16.18
CA LEU A 17 -16.56 -9.39 15.90
C LEU A 17 -16.06 -8.80 14.57
N ALA A 18 -14.74 -8.70 14.42
CA ALA A 18 -14.15 -8.10 13.22
C ALA A 18 -14.54 -8.84 11.93
N ARG A 19 -14.56 -10.17 11.96
CA ARG A 19 -15.01 -11.01 10.83
C ARG A 19 -16.48 -10.77 10.48
N ARG A 20 -17.37 -10.73 11.49
CA ARG A 20 -18.81 -10.48 11.28
C ARG A 20 -19.07 -9.09 10.69
N VAL A 21 -18.39 -8.08 11.22
CA VAL A 21 -18.48 -6.71 10.70
C VAL A 21 -17.90 -6.62 9.28
N THR A 22 -16.78 -7.29 9.00
CA THR A 22 -16.17 -7.33 7.66
C THR A 22 -17.09 -8.01 6.65
N GLN A 23 -17.80 -9.09 7.04
CA GLN A 23 -18.80 -9.72 6.18
C GLN A 23 -19.90 -8.73 5.79
N GLU A 24 -20.39 -7.95 6.75
CA GLU A 24 -21.42 -6.93 6.51
C GLU A 24 -20.90 -5.77 5.64
N VAL A 25 -19.65 -5.32 5.87
CA VAL A 25 -18.97 -4.33 5.02
C VAL A 25 -18.84 -4.84 3.60
N ARG A 26 -18.39 -6.08 3.39
CA ARG A 26 -18.26 -6.65 2.04
C ARG A 26 -19.62 -6.85 1.37
N ARG A 27 -20.69 -7.05 2.15
CA ARG A 27 -22.07 -7.21 1.64
C ARG A 27 -22.70 -5.88 1.22
N THR A 28 -22.46 -4.80 1.96
CA THR A 28 -23.20 -3.52 1.79
C THR A 28 -22.31 -2.37 1.31
N GLY A 29 -21.00 -2.45 1.49
CA GLY A 29 -20.06 -1.36 1.39
C GLY A 29 -19.99 -0.57 2.72
N LYS A 30 -18.78 -0.25 3.19
CA LYS A 30 -18.56 0.48 4.45
C LYS A 30 -19.35 1.79 4.51
N HIS A 31 -19.51 2.48 3.37
CA HIS A 31 -20.26 3.72 3.30
C HIS A 31 -21.76 3.56 3.59
N PHE A 32 -22.31 2.37 3.35
CA PHE A 32 -23.74 2.08 3.45
C PHE A 32 -24.10 1.21 4.66
N LEU A 33 -23.20 1.08 5.63
CA LEU A 33 -23.49 0.35 6.86
C LEU A 33 -24.72 0.95 7.58
N PRO A 34 -25.66 0.13 8.06
CA PRO A 34 -26.85 0.64 8.72
C PRO A 34 -26.52 1.44 9.98
N ARG A 35 -27.17 2.59 10.17
CA ARG A 35 -27.01 3.44 11.36
C ARG A 35 -27.13 2.67 12.69
N PRO A 36 -28.10 1.75 12.89
CA PRO A 36 -28.17 0.96 14.13
C PRO A 36 -26.96 0.04 14.36
N LEU A 37 -26.26 -0.40 13.32
CA LEU A 37 -25.01 -1.14 13.46
C LEU A 37 -23.87 -0.21 13.90
N LEU A 38 -23.75 0.96 13.27
CA LEU A 38 -22.74 1.97 13.61
C LEU A 38 -22.87 2.42 15.08
N GLU A 39 -24.09 2.70 15.54
CA GLU A 39 -24.37 3.09 16.93
C GLU A 39 -24.00 1.99 17.93
N ARG A 40 -24.27 0.72 17.62
CA ARG A 40 -23.87 -0.43 18.45
C ARG A 40 -22.36 -0.62 18.49
N LEU A 41 -21.67 -0.47 17.37
CA LEU A 41 -20.21 -0.56 17.30
C LEU A 41 -19.55 0.60 18.05
N SER A 42 -20.12 1.80 17.97
CA SER A 42 -19.65 2.97 18.74
C SER A 42 -19.83 2.76 20.24
N ALA A 43 -21.00 2.25 20.68
CA ALA A 43 -21.24 1.88 22.07
C ALA A 43 -20.29 0.76 22.55
N PHE A 44 -20.02 -0.24 21.71
CA PHE A 44 -19.05 -1.30 22.00
C PHE A 44 -17.62 -0.75 22.15
N ARG A 45 -17.20 0.17 21.26
CA ARG A 45 -15.89 0.85 21.35
C ARG A 45 -15.75 1.61 22.67
N ALA A 46 -16.81 2.27 23.13
CA ALA A 46 -16.82 3.07 24.35
C ALA A 46 -16.75 2.27 25.66
N CYS A 47 -16.86 0.93 25.60
CA CYS A 47 -16.80 0.06 26.77
C CYS A 47 -15.38 -0.54 26.93
N PRO A 48 -14.55 -0.07 27.89
CA PRO A 48 -13.15 -0.49 27.99
C PRO A 48 -12.95 -1.98 28.29
N SER A 49 -13.90 -2.62 28.94
CA SER A 49 -13.85 -4.05 29.26
C SER A 49 -14.02 -4.97 28.04
N THR A 50 -14.55 -4.46 26.92
CA THR A 50 -14.79 -5.24 25.69
C THR A 50 -13.93 -4.81 24.50
N SER A 51 -13.36 -3.59 24.52
CA SER A 51 -12.55 -3.03 23.42
C SER A 51 -11.05 -2.88 23.75
N ALA A 52 -10.56 -3.52 24.82
CA ALA A 52 -9.21 -3.30 25.34
C ALA A 52 -8.07 -3.64 24.35
N GLY A 53 -8.26 -4.65 23.50
CA GLY A 53 -7.21 -5.15 22.61
C GLY A 53 -6.82 -4.15 21.50
N PRO A 54 -5.52 -4.00 21.19
CA PRO A 54 -5.04 -3.04 20.18
C PRO A 54 -5.66 -3.29 18.80
N PHE A 55 -5.79 -4.56 18.40
CA PHE A 55 -6.42 -4.93 17.13
C PHE A 55 -7.90 -4.55 17.06
N VAL A 56 -8.67 -4.78 18.12
CA VAL A 56 -10.09 -4.41 18.16
C VAL A 56 -10.26 -2.89 18.06
N ARG A 57 -9.42 -2.14 18.77
CA ARG A 57 -9.42 -0.67 18.72
C ARG A 57 -9.10 -0.15 17.31
N ALA A 58 -8.00 -0.63 16.73
CA ALA A 58 -7.57 -0.27 15.38
C ALA A 58 -8.64 -0.63 14.31
N PHE A 59 -9.25 -1.81 14.45
CA PHE A 59 -10.32 -2.25 13.55
C PHE A 59 -11.56 -1.36 13.66
N LEU A 60 -12.02 -1.08 14.88
CA LEU A 60 -13.19 -0.21 15.10
C LEU A 60 -12.94 1.22 14.62
N GLU A 61 -11.72 1.74 14.80
CA GLU A 61 -11.29 3.02 14.22
C GLU A 61 -11.46 3.01 12.69
N CYS A 62 -11.02 1.95 12.00
CA CYS A 62 -11.11 1.87 10.55
C CYS A 62 -12.55 1.69 10.01
N VAL A 63 -13.43 1.03 10.77
CA VAL A 63 -14.83 0.80 10.37
C VAL A 63 -15.71 2.02 10.68
N LEU A 64 -15.48 2.68 11.81
CA LEU A 64 -16.27 3.83 12.27
C LEU A 64 -15.77 5.16 11.73
N ASP A 65 -14.63 5.21 11.03
CA ASP A 65 -14.01 6.43 10.53
C ASP A 65 -14.98 7.40 9.81
N LYS A 66 -15.86 6.91 8.93
CA LYS A 66 -16.89 7.71 8.27
C LYS A 66 -17.97 8.20 9.22
N HIS A 67 -18.37 7.37 10.19
CA HIS A 67 -19.35 7.73 11.21
C HIS A 67 -18.82 8.84 12.13
N ASP A 68 -17.53 8.80 12.44
CA ASP A 68 -16.88 9.74 13.33
C ASP A 68 -16.35 11.01 12.63
N GLY A 69 -16.44 11.09 11.29
CA GLY A 69 -15.87 12.20 10.52
C GLY A 69 -14.34 12.20 10.43
N ALA A 70 -13.70 11.06 10.71
CA ALA A 70 -12.25 10.85 10.70
C ALA A 70 -11.75 10.07 9.47
N TYR A 71 -12.58 9.93 8.43
CA TYR A 71 -12.25 9.16 7.24
C TYR A 71 -11.05 9.73 6.46
N GLY A 72 -10.02 8.91 6.27
CA GLY A 72 -8.83 9.26 5.49
C GLY A 72 -8.15 8.05 4.87
N ASN A 73 -7.04 8.25 4.16
CA ASN A 73 -6.30 7.16 3.49
C ASN A 73 -5.87 6.06 4.48
N ARG A 74 -5.44 6.47 5.68
CA ARG A 74 -4.95 5.56 6.72
C ARG A 74 -6.02 4.55 7.18
N THR A 75 -7.25 5.03 7.40
CA THR A 75 -8.39 4.19 7.83
C THR A 75 -9.08 3.48 6.65
N TYR A 76 -9.09 4.08 5.45
CA TYR A 76 -9.55 3.43 4.22
C TYR A 76 -8.73 2.18 3.88
N LEU A 77 -7.42 2.26 4.05
CA LEU A 77 -6.50 1.15 3.82
C LEU A 77 -6.31 0.25 5.06
N ALA A 78 -7.05 0.49 6.14
CA ALA A 78 -6.92 -0.22 7.41
C ALA A 78 -5.45 -0.35 7.91
N LEU A 79 -4.62 0.68 7.68
CA LEU A 79 -3.21 0.66 8.04
C LEU A 79 -2.98 0.42 9.54
N PRO A 80 -3.76 0.98 10.48
CA PRO A 80 -3.58 0.70 11.91
C PRO A 80 -3.69 -0.79 12.25
N VAL A 81 -4.55 -1.54 11.56
CA VAL A 81 -4.66 -3.00 11.74
C VAL A 81 -3.49 -3.70 11.05
N LEU A 82 -3.14 -3.28 9.83
CA LEU A 82 -2.07 -3.89 9.05
C LEU A 82 -0.68 -3.71 9.68
N GLU A 83 -0.43 -2.58 10.34
CA GLU A 83 0.79 -2.30 11.10
C GLU A 83 0.92 -3.25 12.31
N LEU A 84 -0.17 -3.50 13.04
CA LEU A 84 -0.19 -4.51 14.11
C LEU A 84 0.03 -5.93 13.55
N VAL A 85 -0.47 -6.24 12.35
CA VAL A 85 -0.18 -7.51 11.66
C VAL A 85 1.31 -7.63 11.35
N LEU A 86 1.92 -6.55 10.84
CA LEU A 86 3.34 -6.47 10.51
C LEU A 86 4.23 -6.66 11.75
N GLU A 87 3.91 -5.95 12.83
CA GLU A 87 4.65 -6.00 14.11
C GLU A 87 4.48 -7.36 14.80
N GLY A 88 3.29 -7.95 14.73
CA GLY A 88 2.97 -9.21 15.39
C GLY A 88 3.39 -10.47 14.64
N ALA A 89 4.07 -10.37 13.49
CA ALA A 89 4.41 -11.52 12.65
C ALA A 89 5.50 -12.45 13.25
N GLY A 90 6.15 -12.02 14.34
CA GLY A 90 7.25 -12.73 14.99
C GLY A 90 8.59 -12.40 14.33
N GLY A 91 9.55 -11.90 15.12
CA GLY A 91 10.83 -11.40 14.61
C GLY A 91 10.77 -9.92 14.19
N ALA A 92 11.77 -9.47 13.43
CA ALA A 92 11.81 -8.10 12.92
C ALA A 92 10.71 -7.87 11.86
N PRO A 93 10.00 -6.72 11.88
CA PRO A 93 9.03 -6.36 10.86
C PRO A 93 9.59 -6.49 9.43
N ASP A 94 8.90 -7.24 8.57
CA ASP A 94 9.25 -7.42 7.15
C ASP A 94 8.12 -6.89 6.25
N PRO A 95 8.11 -5.59 5.94
CA PRO A 95 7.08 -4.99 5.11
C PRO A 95 7.14 -5.48 3.65
N ASP A 96 8.31 -5.88 3.14
CA ASP A 96 8.45 -6.38 1.77
C ASP A 96 7.83 -7.78 1.61
N ARG A 97 7.95 -8.63 2.64
CA ARG A 97 7.21 -9.89 2.73
C ARG A 97 5.71 -9.65 2.87
N LEU A 98 5.28 -8.70 3.70
CA LEU A 98 3.85 -8.37 3.82
C LEU A 98 3.28 -7.85 2.49
N ALA A 99 4.06 -7.06 1.73
CA ALA A 99 3.72 -6.65 0.36
C ALA A 99 3.47 -7.86 -0.56
N THR A 100 4.32 -8.89 -0.51
CA THR A 100 4.13 -10.17 -1.21
C THR A 100 2.83 -10.86 -0.81
N LEU A 101 2.53 -10.95 0.50
CA LEU A 101 1.32 -11.57 1.02
C LEU A 101 0.04 -10.85 0.56
N LEU A 102 0.06 -9.52 0.53
CA LEU A 102 -1.06 -8.68 0.07
C LEU A 102 -1.41 -8.95 -1.40
N ILE A 103 -0.43 -9.15 -2.26
CA ILE A 103 -0.69 -9.44 -3.68
C ILE A 103 -0.97 -10.93 -3.91
N ALA A 104 -0.43 -11.83 -3.09
CA ALA A 104 -0.89 -13.23 -3.07
C ALA A 104 -2.38 -13.32 -2.71
N ASP A 105 -2.85 -12.48 -1.79
CA ASP A 105 -4.27 -12.37 -1.43
C ASP A 105 -5.15 -11.88 -2.59
N VAL A 106 -4.64 -10.95 -3.42
CA VAL A 106 -5.32 -10.58 -4.67
C VAL A 106 -5.49 -11.79 -5.59
N ALA A 107 -4.43 -12.57 -5.79
CA ALA A 107 -4.50 -13.77 -6.64
C ALA A 107 -5.50 -14.80 -6.09
N ARG A 108 -5.50 -15.04 -4.77
CA ARG A 108 -6.50 -15.92 -4.13
C ARG A 108 -7.91 -15.41 -4.32
N PHE A 109 -8.16 -14.12 -4.06
CA PHE A 109 -9.48 -13.52 -4.21
C PHE A 109 -10.04 -13.71 -5.62
N GLU A 110 -9.22 -13.46 -6.64
CA GLU A 110 -9.61 -13.65 -8.04
C GLU A 110 -9.87 -15.13 -8.39
N ILE A 111 -9.03 -16.05 -7.91
CA ILE A 111 -9.21 -17.50 -8.10
C ILE A 111 -10.49 -17.99 -7.43
N THR A 112 -10.68 -17.71 -6.14
CA THR A 112 -11.84 -18.14 -5.36
C THR A 112 -13.12 -17.62 -5.99
N THR A 113 -13.14 -16.34 -6.38
CA THR A 113 -14.31 -15.75 -7.06
C THR A 113 -14.61 -16.45 -8.38
N ALA A 114 -13.59 -16.76 -9.19
CA ALA A 114 -13.76 -17.45 -10.47
C ALA A 114 -14.27 -18.89 -10.31
N VAL A 115 -13.78 -19.63 -9.30
CA VAL A 115 -14.20 -21.01 -9.01
C VAL A 115 -15.62 -21.05 -8.42
N GLU A 116 -15.93 -20.19 -7.45
CA GLU A 116 -17.23 -20.20 -6.75
C GLU A 116 -18.37 -19.61 -7.58
N SER A 117 -18.11 -18.53 -8.33
CA SER A 117 -19.20 -17.79 -8.99
C SER A 117 -19.67 -18.45 -10.28
N GLY A 118 -18.88 -19.35 -10.89
CA GLY A 118 -19.12 -19.84 -12.25
C GLY A 118 -19.34 -18.71 -13.28
N GLY A 119 -18.84 -17.50 -12.98
CA GLY A 119 -19.05 -16.27 -13.77
C GLY A 119 -20.26 -15.39 -13.38
N ARG A 120 -21.04 -15.69 -12.33
CA ARG A 120 -22.19 -14.86 -11.89
C ARG A 120 -21.96 -14.30 -10.49
N SER A 121 -21.59 -13.02 -10.42
CA SER A 121 -21.51 -12.25 -9.17
C SER A 121 -22.10 -10.87 -9.39
N ASP A 122 -22.97 -10.43 -8.47
CA ASP A 122 -23.59 -9.09 -8.49
C ASP A 122 -22.58 -7.96 -8.30
N ARG A 123 -21.32 -8.30 -7.97
CA ARG A 123 -20.20 -7.38 -7.81
C ARG A 123 -19.48 -7.05 -9.11
N ASP A 124 -19.96 -7.59 -10.24
CA ASP A 124 -19.45 -7.37 -11.60
C ASP A 124 -17.95 -7.75 -11.70
N PRO A 125 -17.59 -9.04 -11.66
CA PRO A 125 -16.19 -9.49 -11.79
C PRO A 125 -15.63 -9.27 -13.20
N PRO A 126 -14.30 -9.27 -13.39
CA PRO A 126 -13.69 -9.13 -14.71
C PRO A 126 -14.00 -10.34 -15.62
N GLY A 127 -14.15 -10.10 -16.92
CA GLY A 127 -14.22 -11.18 -17.91
C GLY A 127 -12.91 -11.99 -18.01
N PRO A 128 -12.93 -13.19 -18.63
CA PRO A 128 -11.82 -14.15 -18.58
C PRO A 128 -10.45 -13.60 -19.03
N ALA A 129 -10.42 -12.77 -20.07
CA ALA A 129 -9.18 -12.19 -20.57
C ALA A 129 -8.53 -11.23 -19.56
N VAL A 130 -9.33 -10.37 -18.91
CA VAL A 130 -8.87 -9.42 -17.89
C VAL A 130 -8.45 -10.17 -16.63
N LEU A 131 -9.24 -11.16 -16.20
CA LEU A 131 -8.92 -12.04 -15.08
C LEU A 131 -7.55 -12.72 -15.28
N GLY A 132 -7.33 -13.36 -16.42
CA GLY A 132 -6.06 -14.02 -16.74
C GLY A 132 -4.88 -13.05 -16.73
N LYS A 133 -5.06 -11.82 -17.25
CA LYS A 133 -4.02 -10.78 -17.20
C LYS A 133 -3.73 -10.33 -15.77
N ARG A 134 -4.77 -10.12 -14.95
CA ARG A 134 -4.65 -9.73 -13.55
C ARG A 134 -3.93 -10.80 -12.74
N LEU A 135 -4.33 -12.07 -12.86
CA LEU A 135 -3.68 -13.20 -12.20
C LEU A 135 -2.21 -13.32 -12.59
N ARG A 136 -1.85 -13.21 -13.88
CA ARG A 136 -0.43 -13.19 -14.30
C ARG A 136 0.36 -12.08 -13.61
N HIS A 137 -0.19 -10.88 -13.51
CA HIS A 137 0.51 -9.77 -12.86
C HIS A 137 0.64 -9.97 -11.35
N ALA A 138 -0.39 -10.51 -10.69
CA ALA A 138 -0.35 -10.82 -9.26
C ALA A 138 0.66 -11.93 -8.96
N LEU A 139 0.64 -13.02 -9.72
CA LEU A 139 1.57 -14.14 -9.55
C LEU A 139 3.02 -13.73 -9.82
N ARG A 140 3.30 -12.98 -10.90
CA ARG A 140 4.66 -12.46 -11.15
C ARG A 140 5.21 -11.59 -10.02
N PHE A 141 4.32 -10.95 -9.25
CA PHE A 141 4.71 -10.16 -8.10
C PHE A 141 4.90 -11.00 -6.84
N ALA A 142 3.99 -11.95 -6.58
CA ALA A 142 3.88 -12.62 -5.29
C ALA A 142 4.50 -14.04 -5.25
N ALA A 143 4.52 -14.73 -6.38
CA ALA A 143 4.99 -16.09 -6.54
C ALA A 143 5.47 -16.31 -7.98
N PRO A 144 6.62 -15.74 -8.37
CA PRO A 144 7.10 -15.77 -9.75
C PRO A 144 7.23 -17.19 -10.31
N ASP A 145 7.59 -18.18 -9.49
CA ASP A 145 7.66 -19.60 -9.89
C ASP A 145 6.29 -20.17 -10.31
N LEU A 146 5.20 -19.65 -9.75
CA LEU A 146 3.83 -20.02 -10.11
C LEU A 146 3.30 -19.23 -11.32
N ALA A 147 3.95 -18.14 -11.71
CA ALA A 147 3.45 -17.27 -12.77
C ALA A 147 3.47 -17.94 -14.15
N ASP A 148 4.43 -18.83 -14.39
CA ASP A 148 4.56 -19.56 -15.64
C ASP A 148 3.48 -20.64 -15.81
N ALA A 149 2.90 -21.13 -14.70
CA ALA A 149 1.81 -22.10 -14.71
C ALA A 149 0.50 -21.52 -15.30
N VAL A 150 0.31 -20.19 -15.30
CA VAL A 150 -0.90 -19.53 -15.85
C VAL A 150 -0.86 -19.33 -17.36
N GLY A 151 0.29 -19.57 -18.01
CA GLY A 151 0.45 -19.50 -19.46
C GLY A 151 0.29 -18.09 -20.06
N PRO A 152 0.80 -17.84 -21.28
CA PRO A 152 0.68 -16.54 -21.94
C PRO A 152 -0.75 -16.36 -22.47
N GLY A 153 -1.63 -15.70 -21.70
CA GLY A 153 -3.03 -15.50 -22.08
C GLY A 153 -3.30 -14.59 -23.30
N ASP A 154 -2.28 -14.26 -24.10
CA ASP A 154 -2.45 -13.67 -25.43
C ASP A 154 -2.36 -14.71 -26.57
N ARG A 155 -1.86 -15.93 -26.32
CA ARG A 155 -1.86 -17.01 -27.34
C ARG A 155 -3.09 -17.94 -27.28
N ALA A 156 -3.88 -17.83 -26.22
CA ALA A 156 -5.09 -18.65 -26.01
C ALA A 156 -6.28 -18.25 -26.92
N ALA A 157 -6.25 -17.09 -27.57
CA ALA A 157 -7.30 -16.69 -28.50
C ALA A 157 -7.11 -17.28 -29.93
N GLY A 158 -5.98 -17.94 -30.21
CA GLY A 158 -5.68 -18.43 -31.57
C GLY A 158 -5.17 -19.87 -31.68
N ARG A 159 -4.59 -20.46 -30.62
CA ARG A 159 -4.14 -21.87 -30.65
C ARG A 159 -4.29 -22.53 -29.27
N GLY A 160 -5.43 -23.17 -29.02
CA GLY A 160 -5.59 -24.37 -28.19
C GLY A 160 -5.12 -24.40 -26.72
N GLY A 161 -4.65 -23.31 -26.12
CA GLY A 161 -4.30 -23.28 -24.70
C GLY A 161 -5.55 -23.26 -23.83
N ALA A 162 -5.90 -24.40 -23.22
CA ALA A 162 -7.06 -24.48 -22.32
C ALA A 162 -6.90 -23.54 -21.12
N CYS A 163 -7.97 -22.83 -20.74
CA CYS A 163 -8.04 -22.12 -19.47
C CYS A 163 -7.82 -23.15 -18.34
N PRO A 164 -7.06 -22.84 -17.28
CA PRO A 164 -6.86 -23.78 -16.19
C PRO A 164 -8.21 -24.24 -15.61
N SER A 165 -8.33 -25.54 -15.35
CA SER A 165 -9.50 -26.13 -14.71
C SER A 165 -9.67 -25.60 -13.29
N GLY A 166 -10.87 -25.74 -12.71
CA GLY A 166 -11.12 -25.34 -11.31
C GLY A 166 -10.12 -25.99 -10.33
N ALA A 167 -9.75 -27.25 -10.54
CA ALA A 167 -8.76 -27.95 -9.73
C ALA A 167 -7.36 -27.36 -9.86
N GLN A 168 -6.95 -26.94 -11.07
CA GLN A 168 -5.66 -26.27 -11.27
C GLN A 168 -5.64 -24.90 -10.57
N TRP A 169 -6.74 -24.16 -10.61
CA TRP A 169 -6.85 -22.89 -9.91
C TRP A 169 -6.76 -23.06 -8.40
N SER A 170 -7.49 -24.02 -7.82
CA SER A 170 -7.41 -24.32 -6.39
C SER A 170 -5.99 -24.70 -5.96
N GLY A 171 -5.31 -25.55 -6.73
CA GLY A 171 -3.91 -25.92 -6.44
C GLY A 171 -2.95 -24.73 -6.45
N ILE A 172 -3.14 -23.76 -7.36
CA ILE A 172 -2.37 -22.51 -7.36
C ILE A 172 -2.70 -21.67 -6.13
N ALA A 173 -3.98 -21.54 -5.76
CA ALA A 173 -4.40 -20.76 -4.60
C ALA A 173 -3.82 -21.29 -3.28
N ASP A 174 -3.77 -22.62 -3.13
CA ASP A 174 -3.20 -23.30 -1.97
C ASP A 174 -1.67 -23.14 -1.88
N ALA A 175 -0.98 -23.08 -3.02
CA ALA A 175 0.47 -22.88 -3.09
C ALA A 175 0.92 -21.43 -2.83
N LEU A 176 0.00 -20.46 -2.86
CA LEU A 176 0.34 -19.05 -2.64
C LEU A 176 0.76 -18.78 -1.18
N PRO A 177 1.72 -17.87 -0.93
CA PRO A 177 2.19 -17.56 0.42
C PRO A 177 1.11 -16.85 1.23
N GLY A 178 0.64 -17.48 2.32
CA GLY A 178 -0.43 -16.97 3.19
C GLY A 178 0.11 -16.19 4.41
N PRO A 179 -0.74 -15.38 5.08
CA PRO A 179 -0.38 -14.82 6.38
C PRO A 179 -0.02 -15.95 7.35
N PRO A 180 0.98 -15.74 8.23
CA PRO A 180 1.38 -16.77 9.19
C PRO A 180 0.21 -17.14 10.11
N ALA A 181 0.18 -18.39 10.58
CA ALA A 181 -0.84 -18.88 11.51
C ALA A 181 -0.62 -18.36 12.96
N THR A 182 -0.36 -17.07 13.10
CA THR A 182 -0.17 -16.34 14.36
C THR A 182 -1.47 -15.66 14.79
N GLU A 183 -1.52 -15.14 16.02
CA GLU A 183 -2.64 -14.30 16.47
C GLU A 183 -2.82 -13.06 15.59
N SER A 184 -1.73 -12.37 15.29
CA SER A 184 -1.70 -11.21 14.38
C SER A 184 -2.16 -11.57 12.96
N GLY A 185 -1.70 -12.70 12.41
CA GLY A 185 -2.04 -13.14 11.06
C GLY A 185 -3.54 -13.37 10.86
N ARG A 186 -4.28 -13.73 11.93
CA ARG A 186 -5.75 -13.88 11.87
C ARG A 186 -6.48 -12.58 11.50
N TRP A 187 -5.87 -11.42 11.73
CA TRP A 187 -6.43 -10.11 11.42
C TRP A 187 -6.19 -9.65 9.97
N PHE A 188 -5.36 -10.37 9.21
CA PHE A 188 -5.00 -9.98 7.85
C PHE A 188 -6.20 -9.84 6.89
N ASP A 189 -7.16 -10.77 6.94
CA ASP A 189 -8.36 -10.71 6.08
C ASP A 189 -9.24 -9.48 6.38
N VAL A 190 -9.36 -9.09 7.66
CA VAL A 190 -10.21 -7.96 8.07
C VAL A 190 -9.58 -6.60 7.78
N THR A 191 -8.44 -6.54 7.09
CA THR A 191 -7.82 -5.29 6.62
C THR A 191 -8.38 -4.80 5.28
N VAL A 192 -9.36 -5.49 4.68
CA VAL A 192 -10.03 -5.02 3.46
C VAL A 192 -11.46 -4.62 3.79
N GLN A 193 -11.70 -3.30 3.82
CA GLN A 193 -12.98 -2.68 4.17
C GLN A 193 -13.47 -1.77 3.02
N PRO A 194 -13.93 -2.35 1.89
CA PRO A 194 -14.41 -1.58 0.74
C PRO A 194 -15.51 -0.61 1.12
N VAL A 195 -15.47 0.62 0.62
CA VAL A 195 -16.54 1.61 0.79
C VAL A 195 -17.76 1.27 -0.07
N TYR A 196 -17.57 0.49 -1.13
CA TYR A 196 -18.61 0.02 -2.03
C TYR A 196 -18.45 -1.47 -2.37
N VAL A 197 -19.42 -2.04 -3.09
CA VAL A 197 -19.53 -3.49 -3.30
C VAL A 197 -18.90 -3.99 -4.61
N LEU A 198 -18.23 -3.12 -5.37
CA LEU A 198 -17.64 -3.50 -6.65
C LEU A 198 -16.41 -4.39 -6.48
N HIS A 199 -16.31 -5.41 -7.34
CA HIS A 199 -15.23 -6.41 -7.33
C HIS A 199 -13.83 -5.78 -7.35
N ASP A 200 -13.64 -4.76 -8.18
CA ASP A 200 -12.34 -4.13 -8.38
C ASP A 200 -11.83 -3.34 -7.15
N GLU A 201 -12.70 -2.97 -6.21
CA GLU A 201 -12.27 -2.21 -5.02
C GLU A 201 -11.40 -3.06 -4.09
N TYR A 202 -11.64 -4.37 -4.01
CA TYR A 202 -10.87 -5.28 -3.16
C TYR A 202 -9.38 -5.24 -3.51
N PHE A 203 -9.04 -5.52 -4.77
CA PHE A 203 -7.64 -5.52 -5.18
C PHE A 203 -7.05 -4.11 -5.23
N PHE A 204 -7.88 -3.08 -5.46
CA PHE A 204 -7.43 -1.69 -5.41
C PHE A 204 -6.92 -1.33 -4.00
N ILE A 205 -7.66 -1.71 -2.95
CA ILE A 205 -7.21 -1.56 -1.55
C ILE A 205 -5.91 -2.34 -1.31
N ARG A 206 -5.84 -3.61 -1.73
CA ARG A 206 -4.64 -4.44 -1.58
C ARG A 206 -3.43 -3.81 -2.26
N VAL A 207 -3.58 -3.31 -3.49
CA VAL A 207 -2.50 -2.63 -4.21
C VAL A 207 -2.03 -1.38 -3.48
N LEU A 208 -2.93 -0.58 -2.91
CA LEU A 208 -2.54 0.60 -2.14
C LEU A 208 -1.85 0.22 -0.82
N GLN A 209 -2.34 -0.79 -0.11
CA GLN A 209 -1.65 -1.35 1.06
C GLN A 209 -0.24 -1.84 0.70
N THR A 210 -0.08 -2.51 -0.45
CA THR A 210 1.23 -2.96 -0.95
C THR A 210 2.15 -1.78 -1.24
N HIS A 211 1.66 -0.67 -1.80
CA HIS A 211 2.48 0.54 -1.96
C HIS A 211 2.95 1.08 -0.60
N GLU A 212 2.06 1.19 0.39
CA GLU A 212 2.45 1.65 1.73
C GLU A 212 3.51 0.74 2.35
N MET A 213 3.37 -0.58 2.24
CA MET A 213 4.37 -1.52 2.74
C MET A 213 5.71 -1.37 2.01
N LEU A 214 5.71 -1.23 0.69
CA LEU A 214 6.94 -0.99 -0.06
C LEU A 214 7.58 0.35 0.31
N PHE A 215 6.79 1.41 0.57
CA PHE A 215 7.33 2.69 1.04
C PHE A 215 7.91 2.61 2.45
N THR A 216 7.30 1.82 3.34
CA THR A 216 7.89 1.50 4.65
C THR A 216 9.26 0.81 4.49
N ALA A 217 9.35 -0.19 3.61
CA ALA A 217 10.60 -0.89 3.31
C ALA A 217 11.67 0.08 2.74
N ILE A 218 11.29 0.89 1.75
CA ILE A 218 12.16 1.89 1.12
C ILE A 218 12.68 2.90 2.15
N ALA A 219 11.80 3.43 3.01
CA ALA A 219 12.19 4.35 4.07
C ALA A 219 13.15 3.70 5.08
N GLY A 220 12.96 2.42 5.40
CA GLY A 220 13.86 1.62 6.22
C GLY A 220 15.26 1.51 5.60
N GLU A 221 15.34 1.16 4.32
CA GLU A 221 16.62 1.07 3.59
C GLU A 221 17.35 2.43 3.53
N VAL A 222 16.65 3.53 3.23
CA VAL A 222 17.27 4.86 3.22
C VAL A 222 17.77 5.25 4.61
N ARG A 223 17.03 4.93 5.68
CA ARG A 223 17.48 5.19 7.07
C ARG A 223 18.75 4.40 7.41
N SER A 224 18.82 3.13 7.00
CA SER A 224 20.01 2.31 7.16
C SER A 224 21.20 2.84 6.35
N ALA A 225 20.95 3.38 5.14
CA ALA A 225 21.97 4.05 4.35
C ALA A 225 22.53 5.30 5.04
N VAL A 226 21.66 6.12 5.65
CA VAL A 226 22.09 7.28 6.46
C VAL A 226 23.01 6.83 7.60
N GLY A 227 22.60 5.81 8.38
CA GLY A 227 23.43 5.26 9.45
C GLY A 227 24.78 4.75 8.94
N ALA A 228 24.80 4.00 7.84
CA ALA A 228 26.04 3.50 7.25
C ALA A 228 26.99 4.63 6.79
N LEU A 229 26.47 5.73 6.24
CA LEU A 229 27.31 6.89 5.91
C LEU A 229 27.88 7.57 7.15
N ARG A 230 27.10 7.66 8.23
CA ARG A 230 27.57 8.24 9.51
C ARG A 230 28.63 7.37 10.18
N ASP A 231 28.59 6.07 9.96
CA ASP A 231 29.62 5.13 10.40
C ASP A 231 30.85 5.08 9.45
N GLY A 232 30.90 5.91 8.40
CA GLY A 232 32.00 5.92 7.44
C GLY A 232 32.04 4.68 6.53
N ARG A 233 30.88 4.05 6.25
CA ARG A 233 30.75 2.83 5.42
C ARG A 233 30.00 3.10 4.11
N PRO A 234 30.59 3.85 3.15
CA PRO A 234 29.93 4.25 1.91
C PRO A 234 29.50 3.09 1.01
N ALA A 235 30.27 2.01 0.94
CA ALA A 235 29.88 0.81 0.19
C ALA A 235 28.60 0.16 0.74
N ALA A 236 28.49 0.02 2.07
CA ALA A 236 27.29 -0.51 2.71
C ALA A 236 26.08 0.43 2.52
N ALA A 237 26.30 1.75 2.57
CA ALA A 237 25.25 2.70 2.25
C ALA A 237 24.76 2.55 0.79
N ALA A 238 25.67 2.36 -0.16
CA ALA A 238 25.32 2.12 -1.56
C ALA A 238 24.43 0.88 -1.72
N GLU A 239 24.72 -0.22 -1.03
CA GLU A 239 23.88 -1.43 -1.04
C GLU A 239 22.46 -1.17 -0.55
N HIS A 240 22.31 -0.43 0.55
CA HIS A 240 21.00 -0.03 1.07
C HIS A 240 20.23 0.86 0.08
N VAL A 241 20.90 1.83 -0.55
CA VAL A 241 20.29 2.69 -1.57
C VAL A 241 19.87 1.89 -2.81
N ASP A 242 20.67 0.89 -3.22
CA ASP A 242 20.33 0.00 -4.32
C ASP A 242 19.14 -0.92 -3.98
N ARG A 243 19.04 -1.42 -2.74
CA ARG A 243 17.85 -2.13 -2.27
C ARG A 243 16.60 -1.25 -2.35
N ALA A 244 16.68 0.00 -1.88
CA ALA A 244 15.59 0.97 -2.02
C ALA A 244 15.19 1.21 -3.50
N ALA A 245 16.17 1.32 -4.40
CA ALA A 245 15.92 1.46 -5.83
C ALA A 245 15.25 0.21 -6.45
N GLY A 246 15.63 -0.98 -5.99
CA GLY A 246 15.00 -2.26 -6.36
C GLY A 246 13.54 -2.36 -5.93
N LEU A 247 13.22 -1.90 -4.72
CA LEU A 247 11.85 -1.85 -4.20
C LEU A 247 10.94 -0.92 -5.01
N PHE A 248 11.44 0.19 -5.58
CA PHE A 248 10.68 0.98 -6.56
C PHE A 248 10.37 0.20 -7.85
N GLY A 249 11.22 -0.76 -8.23
CA GLY A 249 10.93 -1.71 -9.29
C GLY A 249 9.70 -2.57 -8.98
N ARG A 250 9.60 -3.07 -7.74
CA ARG A 250 8.40 -3.79 -7.25
C ARG A 250 7.18 -2.87 -7.22
N ALA A 251 7.31 -1.65 -6.67
CA ALA A 251 6.20 -0.69 -6.61
C ALA A 251 5.67 -0.36 -8.01
N SER A 252 6.55 -0.20 -8.99
CA SER A 252 6.17 0.06 -10.38
C SER A 252 5.40 -1.11 -11.02
N ALA A 253 5.65 -2.35 -10.59
CA ALA A 253 4.94 -3.53 -11.09
C ALA A 253 3.44 -3.51 -10.76
N LEU A 254 3.06 -2.86 -9.65
CA LEU A 254 1.68 -2.77 -9.19
C LEU A 254 0.80 -1.96 -10.16
N PHE A 255 1.37 -1.02 -10.91
CA PHE A 255 0.63 -0.30 -11.95
C PHE A 255 0.08 -1.23 -13.04
N ARG A 256 0.70 -2.40 -13.27
CA ARG A 256 0.16 -3.39 -14.21
C ARG A 256 -1.11 -4.06 -13.69
N LEU A 257 -1.27 -4.21 -12.38
CA LEU A 257 -2.51 -4.68 -11.76
C LEU A 257 -3.60 -3.60 -11.85
N VAL A 258 -3.28 -2.37 -11.43
CA VAL A 258 -4.19 -1.22 -11.56
C VAL A 258 -4.61 -1.04 -13.02
N ALA A 259 -3.72 -1.31 -13.97
CA ALA A 259 -4.03 -1.21 -15.39
C ALA A 259 -5.18 -2.14 -15.84
N THR A 260 -5.45 -3.23 -15.11
CA THR A 260 -6.56 -4.16 -15.34
C THR A 260 -7.90 -3.73 -14.72
N MET A 261 -7.93 -2.65 -13.94
CA MET A 261 -9.17 -2.07 -13.40
C MET A 261 -9.95 -1.38 -14.51
N ARG A 262 -11.28 -1.50 -14.49
CA ARG A 262 -12.15 -0.69 -15.36
C ARG A 262 -12.23 0.75 -14.84
N PRO A 263 -12.02 1.78 -15.68
CA PRO A 263 -12.18 3.17 -15.24
C PRO A 263 -13.58 3.47 -14.66
N GLY A 264 -14.64 2.85 -15.21
CA GLY A 264 -16.00 2.98 -14.69
C GLY A 264 -16.19 2.42 -13.27
N HIS A 265 -15.48 1.35 -12.92
CA HIS A 265 -15.48 0.81 -11.55
C HIS A 265 -14.84 1.79 -10.58
N PHE A 266 -13.65 2.27 -10.94
CA PHE A 266 -12.95 3.29 -10.15
C PHE A 266 -13.79 4.54 -9.95
N SER A 267 -14.37 5.09 -11.03
CA SER A 267 -15.27 6.25 -10.98
C SER A 267 -16.45 6.03 -10.04
N SER A 268 -17.00 4.81 -9.98
CA SER A 268 -18.16 4.48 -9.16
C SER A 268 -17.84 4.46 -7.67
N PHE A 269 -16.87 3.64 -7.22
CA PHE A 269 -16.57 3.55 -5.78
C PHE A 269 -15.87 4.81 -5.25
N ARG A 270 -15.10 5.52 -6.10
CA ARG A 270 -14.41 6.76 -5.73
C ARG A 270 -15.35 7.87 -5.24
N ARG A 271 -16.63 7.86 -5.65
CA ARG A 271 -17.65 8.78 -5.13
C ARG A 271 -17.76 8.71 -3.60
N PHE A 272 -17.44 7.56 -3.03
CA PHE A 272 -17.50 7.29 -1.59
C PHE A 272 -16.13 7.37 -0.89
N THR A 273 -15.05 7.71 -1.60
CA THR A 273 -13.69 7.85 -1.04
C THR A 273 -13.27 9.31 -0.82
N GLN A 274 -14.20 10.27 -0.85
CA GLN A 274 -13.89 11.67 -0.51
C GLN A 274 -13.25 11.76 0.88
N GLY A 275 -12.15 12.51 1.00
CA GLY A 275 -11.35 12.60 2.23
C GLY A 275 -10.21 11.59 2.33
N ALA A 276 -10.24 10.49 1.57
CA ALA A 276 -9.14 9.53 1.46
C ALA A 276 -8.38 9.69 0.14
N SER A 277 -7.06 9.85 0.22
CA SER A 277 -6.22 10.00 -0.96
C SER A 277 -4.77 9.56 -0.73
N ALA A 278 -4.15 9.03 -1.78
CA ALA A 278 -2.73 8.69 -1.78
C ALA A 278 -1.81 9.90 -1.46
N ILE A 279 -2.31 11.14 -1.60
CA ILE A 279 -1.59 12.33 -1.13
C ILE A 279 -1.34 12.34 0.38
N GLN A 280 -2.08 11.53 1.15
CA GLN A 280 -1.94 11.38 2.60
C GLN A 280 -1.00 10.24 3.00
N SER A 281 -0.36 9.53 2.04
CA SER A 281 0.59 8.44 2.33
C SER A 281 1.79 8.96 3.12
N GLU A 282 1.87 8.69 4.42
CA GLU A 282 2.95 9.17 5.27
C GLU A 282 4.30 8.53 4.92
N GLN A 283 4.32 7.22 4.64
CA GLN A 283 5.56 6.50 4.39
C GLN A 283 6.24 6.94 3.09
N TYR A 284 5.46 7.30 2.07
CA TYR A 284 5.99 7.94 0.87
C TYR A 284 6.70 9.27 1.19
N LYS A 285 6.14 10.11 2.06
CA LYS A 285 6.75 11.41 2.41
C LYS A 285 7.93 11.20 3.36
N ARG A 286 7.87 10.22 4.27
CA ARG A 286 9.01 9.85 5.13
C ARG A 286 10.21 9.41 4.30
N PHE A 287 9.99 8.62 3.25
CA PHE A 287 11.01 8.34 2.25
C PHE A 287 11.55 9.65 1.61
N GLU A 288 10.67 10.51 1.11
CA GLU A 288 11.04 11.78 0.45
C GLU A 288 11.95 12.64 1.36
N VAL A 289 11.57 12.80 2.64
CA VAL A 289 12.31 13.63 3.61
C VAL A 289 13.55 12.94 4.21
N LEU A 290 13.69 11.62 4.05
CA LEU A 290 14.92 10.90 4.40
C LEU A 290 15.99 11.05 3.32
N CYS A 291 15.59 11.17 2.04
CA CYS A 291 16.53 11.41 0.95
C CYS A 291 17.19 12.79 1.05
N GLY A 292 16.43 13.82 1.40
CA GLY A 292 16.91 15.19 1.59
C GLY A 292 15.79 16.12 2.04
N THR A 293 16.13 17.33 2.51
CA THR A 293 15.12 18.33 2.86
C THR A 293 14.37 18.78 1.60
N PRO A 294 13.04 18.61 1.51
CA PRO A 294 12.29 19.08 0.35
C PRO A 294 12.35 20.62 0.26
N PRO A 295 12.28 21.21 -0.95
CA PRO A 295 12.20 22.66 -1.10
C PRO A 295 11.01 23.26 -0.33
N ALA A 296 11.12 24.51 0.12
CA ALA A 296 10.06 25.17 0.89
C ALA A 296 8.68 25.12 0.21
N ALA A 297 8.63 25.34 -1.11
CA ALA A 297 7.39 25.23 -1.88
C ALA A 297 6.78 23.81 -1.86
N ARG A 298 7.62 22.77 -1.77
CA ARG A 298 7.17 21.38 -1.64
C ARG A 298 6.63 21.10 -0.24
N LEU A 299 7.31 21.55 0.82
CA LEU A 299 6.84 21.42 2.20
C LEU A 299 5.54 22.20 2.47
N ALA A 300 5.34 23.32 1.78
CA ALA A 300 4.11 24.12 1.87
C ALA A 300 2.95 23.56 1.00
N SER A 301 3.18 22.51 0.21
CA SER A 301 2.15 21.96 -0.68
C SER A 301 1.10 21.13 0.08
N ALA A 302 -0.05 20.89 -0.56
CA ALA A 302 -1.10 19.99 -0.05
C ALA A 302 -0.57 18.59 0.34
N ALA A 303 0.54 18.15 -0.27
CA ALA A 303 1.18 16.87 0.04
C ALA A 303 1.68 16.73 1.47
N PHE A 304 2.10 17.83 2.09
CA PHE A 304 2.64 17.87 3.44
C PHE A 304 1.67 18.49 4.45
N ALA A 305 0.67 19.24 3.98
CA ALA A 305 -0.43 19.73 4.82
C ALA A 305 -1.21 18.57 5.47
N ASP A 306 -1.44 17.48 4.74
CA ASP A 306 -2.20 16.31 5.20
C ASP A 306 -1.37 15.32 6.04
N VAL A 307 -0.07 15.55 6.23
CA VAL A 307 0.83 14.67 7.01
C VAL A 307 1.66 15.49 8.01
N PRO A 308 1.01 16.18 8.97
CA PRO A 308 1.67 17.15 9.85
C PRO A 308 2.83 16.55 10.66
N ALA A 309 2.73 15.29 11.07
CA ALA A 309 3.82 14.60 11.76
C ALA A 309 5.07 14.46 10.88
N VAL A 310 4.90 14.09 9.60
CA VAL A 310 6.01 13.95 8.65
C VAL A 310 6.57 15.32 8.24
N ARG A 311 5.72 16.35 8.20
CA ARG A 311 6.17 17.73 7.98
C ARG A 311 7.03 18.23 9.14
N ALA A 312 6.59 18.05 10.38
CA ALA A 312 7.36 18.42 11.58
C ALA A 312 8.70 17.68 11.63
N GLU A 313 8.68 16.39 11.32
CA GLU A 313 9.88 15.58 11.08
C GLU A 313 10.84 16.22 10.08
N ALA A 314 10.34 16.76 8.96
CA ALA A 314 11.17 17.38 7.91
C ALA A 314 11.72 18.77 8.28
N GLU A 315 11.01 19.49 9.14
CA GLU A 315 11.36 20.83 9.62
C GLU A 315 12.34 20.79 10.81
N ASP A 316 12.58 19.62 11.41
CA ASP A 316 13.59 19.43 12.47
C ASP A 316 15.01 19.72 11.95
N PRO A 317 15.70 20.77 12.46
CA PRO A 317 17.06 21.12 12.05
C PRO A 317 18.11 20.03 12.38
N GLY A 318 17.80 19.19 13.38
CA GLY A 318 18.63 18.08 13.82
C GLY A 318 18.46 16.83 12.95
N ARG A 319 17.47 16.80 12.07
CA ARG A 319 17.22 15.63 11.21
C ARG A 319 18.41 15.38 10.29
N ASP A 320 18.87 14.14 10.33
CA ASP A 320 19.82 13.65 9.36
C ASP A 320 19.12 13.14 8.10
N THR A 321 19.78 13.29 6.96
CA THR A 321 19.27 12.86 5.65
C THR A 321 20.38 12.24 4.84
N LEU A 322 20.02 11.42 3.86
CA LEU A 322 20.98 10.79 2.95
C LEU A 322 21.83 11.85 2.25
N THR A 323 21.20 12.95 1.82
CA THR A 323 21.88 14.09 1.20
C THR A 323 22.87 14.78 2.15
N ARG A 324 22.49 15.01 3.42
CA ARG A 324 23.38 15.66 4.40
C ARG A 324 24.59 14.77 4.71
N ALA A 325 24.35 13.49 4.99
CA ALA A 325 25.41 12.52 5.25
C ALA A 325 26.33 12.36 4.04
N TYR A 326 25.78 12.32 2.83
CA TYR A 326 26.54 12.30 1.58
C TYR A 326 27.46 13.52 1.41
N LEU A 327 26.94 14.73 1.65
CA LEU A 327 27.72 15.96 1.53
C LEU A 327 28.77 16.13 2.63
N ASP A 328 28.48 15.68 3.85
CA ASP A 328 29.46 15.67 4.96
C ASP A 328 30.63 14.72 4.63
N LEU A 329 30.32 13.51 4.15
CA LEU A 329 31.34 12.54 3.74
C LEU A 329 32.16 13.04 2.54
N ARG A 330 31.52 13.70 1.55
CA ARG A 330 32.23 14.35 0.44
C ARG A 330 33.24 15.39 0.92
N ARG A 331 32.90 16.16 1.94
CA ARG A 331 33.75 17.22 2.50
C ARG A 331 34.91 16.68 3.32
N SER A 332 34.78 15.52 3.97
CA SER A 332 35.87 14.95 4.77
C SER A 332 37.04 14.41 3.93
N GLY A 333 36.83 14.17 2.63
CA GLY A 333 37.91 13.91 1.66
C GLY A 333 38.66 12.57 1.81
N GLY A 334 38.14 11.64 2.62
CA GLY A 334 38.80 10.37 2.95
C GLY A 334 38.15 9.10 2.35
N ILE A 335 37.36 9.23 1.29
CA ILE A 335 36.64 8.11 0.68
C ILE A 335 37.45 7.54 -0.49
N ASP A 336 37.52 6.22 -0.56
CA ASP A 336 38.06 5.53 -1.74
C ASP A 336 37.23 5.83 -3.01
N SER A 337 37.90 6.08 -4.14
CA SER A 337 37.26 6.47 -5.41
C SER A 337 36.23 5.44 -5.91
N ARG A 338 36.46 4.15 -5.66
CA ARG A 338 35.52 3.09 -6.06
C ARG A 338 34.30 3.10 -5.15
N GLU A 339 34.48 3.21 -3.84
CA GLU A 339 33.36 3.32 -2.89
C GLU A 339 32.50 4.55 -3.16
N TRP A 340 33.13 5.68 -3.48
CA TRP A 340 32.43 6.89 -3.89
C TRP A 340 31.60 6.67 -5.17
N GLY A 341 32.19 6.02 -6.18
CA GLY A 341 31.49 5.68 -7.42
C GLY A 341 30.28 4.78 -7.21
N LEU A 342 30.37 3.80 -6.30
CA LEU A 342 29.25 2.92 -5.94
C LEU A 342 28.11 3.72 -5.29
N LEU A 343 28.42 4.56 -4.30
CA LEU A 343 27.44 5.37 -3.59
C LEU A 343 26.76 6.38 -4.53
N HIS A 344 27.55 7.14 -5.31
CA HIS A 344 27.02 8.11 -6.26
C HIS A 344 26.12 7.44 -7.30
N GLY A 345 26.55 6.30 -7.85
CA GLY A 345 25.75 5.51 -8.78
C GLY A 345 24.44 5.01 -8.18
N ALA A 346 24.44 4.56 -6.93
CA ALA A 346 23.24 4.09 -6.24
C ALA A 346 22.23 5.22 -6.03
N VAL A 347 22.68 6.40 -5.58
CA VAL A 347 21.84 7.60 -5.42
C VAL A 347 21.19 8.00 -6.75
N GLY A 348 21.96 8.02 -7.85
CA GLY A 348 21.43 8.29 -9.18
C GLY A 348 20.38 7.25 -9.63
N ARG A 349 20.63 5.96 -9.39
CA ARG A 349 19.66 4.89 -9.69
C ARG A 349 18.36 5.04 -8.90
N LEU A 350 18.42 5.43 -7.63
CA LEU A 350 17.25 5.66 -6.79
C LEU A 350 16.40 6.82 -7.33
N GLU A 351 17.02 7.96 -7.66
CA GLU A 351 16.35 9.10 -8.30
C GLU A 351 15.65 8.67 -9.59
N ASP A 352 16.37 8.01 -10.49
CA ASP A 352 15.82 7.55 -11.77
C ASP A 352 14.64 6.60 -11.60
N ARG A 353 14.72 5.65 -10.66
CA ARG A 353 13.63 4.71 -10.36
C ARG A 353 12.41 5.44 -9.80
N HIS A 354 12.61 6.41 -8.91
CA HIS A 354 11.54 7.24 -8.39
C HIS A 354 10.86 8.08 -9.46
N GLN A 355 11.65 8.71 -10.36
CA GLN A 355 11.09 9.49 -11.48
C GLN A 355 10.25 8.64 -12.42
N ARG A 356 10.74 7.44 -12.80
CA ARG A 356 9.97 6.51 -13.63
C ARG A 356 8.69 6.04 -12.94
N TRP A 357 8.76 5.79 -11.63
CA TRP A 357 7.57 5.43 -10.85
C TRP A 357 6.53 6.55 -10.86
N LYS A 358 6.93 7.81 -10.62
CA LYS A 358 6.02 8.98 -10.67
C LYS A 358 5.42 9.17 -12.06
N ALA A 359 6.22 9.03 -13.12
CA ALA A 359 5.74 9.15 -14.49
C ALA A 359 4.69 8.08 -14.82
N THR A 360 4.92 6.83 -14.39
CA THR A 360 3.97 5.73 -14.56
C THR A 360 2.69 5.99 -13.76
N HIS A 361 2.81 6.47 -12.51
CA HIS A 361 1.67 6.86 -11.69
C HIS A 361 0.82 7.93 -12.39
N ARG A 362 1.43 9.00 -12.89
CA ARG A 362 0.72 10.06 -13.63
C ARG A 362 -0.04 9.52 -14.83
N SER A 363 0.58 8.65 -15.62
CA SER A 363 -0.07 8.04 -16.79
C SER A 363 -1.26 7.16 -16.43
N ILE A 364 -1.13 6.33 -15.39
CA ILE A 364 -2.24 5.50 -14.90
C ILE A 364 -3.36 6.38 -14.32
N ALA A 365 -3.02 7.37 -13.50
CA ALA A 365 -3.96 8.28 -12.89
C ALA A 365 -4.75 9.07 -13.95
N ALA A 366 -4.08 9.59 -14.99
CA ALA A 366 -4.73 10.28 -16.09
C ALA A 366 -5.73 9.38 -16.83
N ARG A 367 -5.38 8.11 -17.05
CA ARG A 367 -6.30 7.13 -17.66
C ARG A 367 -7.51 6.82 -16.78
N MET A 368 -7.33 6.77 -15.45
CA MET A 368 -8.41 6.43 -14.51
C MET A 368 -9.31 7.61 -14.18
N LEU A 369 -8.74 8.81 -14.03
CA LEU A 369 -9.45 10.04 -13.65
C LEU A 369 -10.05 10.77 -14.85
N GLY A 370 -9.47 10.61 -16.05
CA GLY A 370 -9.74 11.51 -17.15
C GLY A 370 -9.37 12.94 -16.75
N GLY A 371 -10.34 13.86 -16.81
CA GLY A 371 -10.19 15.26 -16.39
C GLY A 371 -10.64 15.57 -14.95
N ALA A 372 -11.00 14.57 -14.14
CA ALA A 372 -11.50 14.82 -12.78
C ALA A 372 -10.39 15.22 -11.79
N SER A 373 -10.69 16.17 -10.89
CA SER A 373 -9.84 16.53 -9.74
C SER A 373 -9.57 15.32 -8.84
N GLY A 374 -8.52 15.36 -8.02
CA GLY A 374 -8.12 14.31 -7.07
C GLY A 374 -9.01 14.22 -5.82
N SER A 375 -9.06 13.06 -5.14
CA SER A 375 -9.93 12.85 -3.95
C SER A 375 -9.41 13.51 -2.67
N GLY A 376 -8.15 13.97 -2.69
CA GLY A 376 -7.51 14.75 -1.63
C GLY A 376 -7.41 16.23 -2.00
N HIS A 377 -8.44 16.78 -2.66
CA HIS A 377 -8.55 18.19 -3.00
C HIS A 377 -7.38 18.76 -3.84
N THR A 378 -6.76 17.94 -4.69
CA THR A 378 -5.79 18.41 -5.69
C THR A 378 -6.43 18.55 -7.05
N ASP A 379 -5.77 19.30 -7.94
CA ASP A 379 -6.18 19.43 -9.35
C ASP A 379 -6.13 18.11 -10.14
N GLY A 380 -5.67 17.01 -9.54
CA GLY A 380 -5.57 15.71 -10.20
C GLY A 380 -4.32 15.62 -11.07
N VAL A 381 -4.48 15.44 -12.38
CA VAL A 381 -3.36 15.24 -13.33
C VAL A 381 -2.37 16.43 -13.36
N PRO A 382 -2.80 17.70 -13.39
CA PRO A 382 -1.89 18.85 -13.33
C PRO A 382 -0.99 18.86 -12.09
N TYR A 383 -1.54 18.48 -10.93
CA TYR A 383 -0.75 18.35 -9.70
C TYR A 383 0.34 17.26 -9.85
N LEU A 384 0.01 16.11 -10.47
CA LEU A 384 0.96 15.04 -10.71
C LEU A 384 2.05 15.43 -11.72
N GLU A 385 1.72 16.24 -12.73
CA GLU A 385 2.70 16.82 -13.66
C GLU A 385 3.68 17.74 -12.95
N GLY A 386 3.18 18.60 -12.05
CA GLY A 386 4.03 19.41 -11.18
C GLY A 386 4.99 18.57 -10.35
N CYS A 387 4.54 17.43 -9.81
CA CYS A 387 5.36 16.51 -9.03
C CYS A 387 6.51 15.85 -9.83
N LEU A 388 6.44 15.81 -11.16
CA LEU A 388 7.53 15.29 -12.01
C LEU A 388 8.76 16.22 -12.01
N ARG A 389 8.62 17.47 -11.57
CA ARG A 389 9.74 18.42 -11.43
C ARG A 389 10.50 18.25 -10.11
N ASN A 390 9.87 17.63 -9.10
CA ASN A 390 10.52 17.41 -7.80
C ASN A 390 11.65 16.39 -7.97
N ARG A 391 12.80 16.67 -7.37
CA ARG A 391 13.97 15.78 -7.31
C ARG A 391 14.29 15.48 -5.85
N LEU A 392 14.66 14.23 -5.54
CA LEU A 392 15.00 13.82 -4.18
C LEU A 392 16.32 14.46 -3.74
N PHE A 393 17.28 14.51 -4.65
CA PHE A 393 18.67 14.91 -4.37
C PHE A 393 19.04 16.26 -4.99
N TRP A 394 18.08 17.18 -5.11
CA TRP A 394 18.29 18.50 -5.73
C TRP A 394 19.42 19.32 -5.09
N GLN A 395 19.73 19.12 -3.81
CA GLN A 395 20.87 19.80 -3.18
C GLN A 395 22.23 19.28 -3.67
N LEU A 396 22.31 18.04 -4.17
CA LEU A 396 23.56 17.50 -4.71
C LEU A 396 23.94 18.19 -6.02
N ASP A 397 22.95 18.44 -6.89
CA ASP A 397 23.14 19.19 -8.15
C ASP A 397 23.65 20.62 -7.87
N ARG A 398 23.07 21.29 -6.86
CA ARG A 398 23.49 22.64 -6.46
C ARG A 398 24.87 22.70 -5.83
N ALA A 399 25.34 21.62 -5.22
CA ALA A 399 26.67 21.55 -4.63
C ALA A 399 27.75 21.10 -5.64
N ALA A 400 27.34 20.73 -6.86
CA ALA A 400 28.24 20.42 -7.97
C ALA A 400 28.44 21.62 -8.91
N ALA A 401 27.47 22.52 -8.98
CA ALA A 401 27.58 23.86 -9.57
C ALA A 401 28.32 24.81 -8.62
#